data_AF-A0A3D9ZHB8-F1
#
_entry.id   AF-A0A3D9ZHB8-F1
#
_cell.length_a   1.000
_cell.length_b   1.000
_cell.length_c   1.000
_cell.angle_alpha   90.00
_cell.angle_beta   90.00
_cell.angle_gamma   90.00
#
_symmetry.space_group_name_H-M   'P 1'
#
loop_
_entity.id
_entity.type
_entity.pdbx_description
1 polymer ?
#
loop_
_entity_poly.entity_id
_entity_poly.type
_entity_poly.pdbx_seq_one_letter_code
_entity_poly.pdbx_strand_id
1 'polypeptide(L)'
;MRHRFAAPGGLLTAVVVFVVAFALTRSLLWPPLLALVAALGVYLMLDDRSARQVANDDYAGEARAKVDEALARVKRIRAQAKSVASPAARAALDQAGNHVTELFARVRAKAPNSLYSTASQLNGHLSSLEGVLGQYLDIQSKPQLYRDPQVLTRSGEQAFYRFAEFTLESVRLVNQGDMAQYQANLETVAPPELPELSGGQP
;
A
#
# COMPACT_ATOMS: atom_id res chain seq x y z
N MET A 1 17.16 16.32 -13.58
CA MET A 1 18.46 16.92 -13.94
C MET A 1 18.71 18.33 -13.36
N ARG A 2 17.68 19.08 -12.90
CA ARG A 2 17.84 20.44 -12.33
C ARG A 2 18.49 20.52 -10.93
N HIS A 3 18.42 19.48 -10.09
CA HIS A 3 19.08 19.47 -8.77
C HIS A 3 20.62 19.59 -8.84
N ARG A 4 21.26 19.19 -9.95
CA ARG A 4 22.72 19.29 -10.12
C ARG A 4 23.21 20.74 -10.25
N PHE A 5 22.32 21.69 -10.56
CA PHE A 5 22.68 23.10 -10.74
C PHE A 5 22.24 24.00 -9.58
N ALA A 6 21.38 23.52 -8.67
CA ALA A 6 20.95 24.28 -7.50
C ALA A 6 22.10 24.51 -6.50
N ALA A 7 22.91 23.47 -6.25
CA ALA A 7 24.09 23.57 -5.40
C ALA A 7 25.16 24.56 -5.93
N PRO A 8 25.59 24.50 -7.21
CA PRO A 8 26.54 25.48 -7.74
C PRO A 8 25.94 26.89 -7.88
N GLY A 9 24.64 27.03 -8.21
CA GLY A 9 23.99 28.35 -8.30
C GLY A 9 23.88 29.07 -6.95
N GLY A 10 23.52 28.34 -5.89
CA GLY A 10 23.51 28.85 -4.52
C GLY A 10 24.90 29.27 -4.05
N LEU A 11 25.92 28.46 -4.35
CA LEU A 11 27.31 28.75 -4.00
C LEU A 11 27.83 30.00 -4.72
N LEU A 12 27.54 30.15 -6.01
CA LEU A 12 27.97 31.29 -6.82
C LEU A 12 27.33 32.60 -6.30
N THR A 13 26.04 32.55 -5.95
CA THR A 13 25.34 33.71 -5.38
C THR A 13 25.88 34.07 -4.00
N ALA A 14 26.14 33.08 -3.14
CA ALA A 14 26.74 33.28 -1.83
C ALA A 14 28.12 33.95 -1.92
N VAL A 15 28.96 33.50 -2.86
CA VAL A 15 30.29 34.08 -3.11
C VAL A 15 30.18 35.53 -3.59
N VAL A 16 29.26 35.84 -4.52
CA VAL A 16 29.05 37.20 -5.02
C VAL A 16 28.58 38.14 -3.89
N VAL A 17 27.62 37.73 -3.07
CA VAL A 17 27.12 38.53 -1.95
C VAL A 17 28.21 38.73 -0.89
N PHE A 18 29.01 37.71 -0.59
CA PHE A 18 30.15 37.81 0.31
C PHE A 18 31.16 38.86 -0.17
N VAL A 19 31.58 38.79 -1.43
CA VAL A 19 32.60 39.68 -2.01
C VAL A 19 32.10 41.14 -2.01
N VAL A 20 30.85 41.37 -2.41
CA VAL A 20 30.25 42.72 -2.44
C VAL A 20 30.09 43.29 -1.03
N ALA A 21 29.56 42.51 -0.09
CA ALA A 21 29.37 42.95 1.29
C ALA A 21 30.71 43.23 1.99
N PHE A 22 31.71 42.38 1.78
CA PHE A 22 33.05 42.56 2.33
C PHE A 22 33.73 43.81 1.78
N ALA A 23 33.62 44.05 0.46
CA ALA A 23 34.19 45.24 -0.17
C ALA A 23 33.56 46.55 0.34
N LEU A 24 32.26 46.55 0.63
CA LEU A 24 31.53 47.72 1.12
C LEU A 24 31.71 47.99 2.62
N THR A 25 31.72 46.94 3.44
CA THR A 25 31.72 47.09 4.91
C THR A 25 33.11 46.97 5.54
N ARG A 26 34.10 46.40 4.83
CA ARG A 26 35.45 46.05 5.35
C ARG A 26 35.43 45.23 6.65
N SER A 27 34.29 44.67 7.01
CA SER A 27 34.08 43.89 8.23
C SER A 27 34.03 42.41 7.87
N LEU A 28 34.72 41.56 8.63
CA LEU A 28 34.75 40.11 8.37
C LEU A 28 33.49 39.37 8.87
N LEU A 29 32.68 39.99 9.73
CA LEU A 29 31.59 39.31 10.42
C LEU A 29 30.26 39.36 9.66
N TRP A 30 29.99 40.44 8.94
CA TRP A 30 28.74 40.64 8.17
C TRP A 30 28.66 39.86 6.85
N PRO A 31 29.73 39.72 6.06
CA PRO A 31 29.71 39.03 4.78
C PRO A 31 29.31 37.55 4.83
N PRO A 32 29.79 36.71 5.76
CA PRO A 32 29.39 35.30 5.80
C PRO A 32 27.91 35.14 6.16
N LEU A 33 27.36 36.04 6.98
CA LEU A 33 25.96 36.01 7.39
C LEU A 33 25.03 36.41 6.23
N LEU A 34 25.39 37.46 5.48
CA LEU A 34 24.67 37.87 4.27
C LEU A 34 24.75 36.81 3.16
N ALA A 35 25.91 36.18 2.99
CA ALA A 35 26.09 35.09 2.03
C ALA A 35 25.23 33.87 2.37
N LEU A 36 25.13 33.52 3.66
CA LEU A 36 24.28 32.43 4.13
C LEU A 36 22.80 32.72 3.88
N VAL A 37 22.34 33.94 4.18
CA VAL A 37 20.95 34.37 3.93
C VAL A 37 20.64 34.38 2.42
N ALA A 38 21.55 34.85 1.58
CA ALA A 38 21.39 34.83 0.14
C ALA A 38 21.37 33.40 -0.43
N ALA A 39 22.25 32.52 0.06
CA ALA A 39 22.26 31.12 -0.32
C ALA A 39 20.94 30.42 0.06
N LEU A 40 20.40 30.71 1.26
CA LEU A 40 19.12 30.18 1.70
C LEU A 40 17.95 30.71 0.84
N GLY A 41 17.96 32.01 0.53
CA GLY A 41 16.94 32.62 -0.33
C GLY A 41 16.95 32.03 -1.74
N VAL A 42 18.13 31.85 -2.32
CA VAL A 42 18.32 31.21 -3.63
C VAL A 42 17.91 29.74 -3.57
N TYR A 43 18.27 29.00 -2.51
CA TYR A 43 17.83 27.62 -2.32
C TYR A 43 16.30 27.51 -2.28
N LEU A 44 15.62 28.36 -1.52
CA LEU A 44 14.15 28.39 -1.44
C LEU A 44 13.51 28.84 -2.76
N MET A 45 14.18 29.70 -3.53
CA MET A 45 13.68 30.19 -4.82
C MET A 45 13.94 29.21 -5.98
N LEU A 46 14.98 28.37 -5.89
CA LEU A 46 15.30 27.29 -6.83
C LEU A 46 14.65 25.95 -6.45
N ASP A 47 14.15 25.80 -5.22
CA ASP A 47 13.27 24.69 -4.85
C ASP A 47 11.90 24.89 -5.51
N ASP A 48 11.88 24.67 -6.82
CA ASP A 48 10.72 24.75 -7.71
C ASP A 48 9.67 23.66 -7.38
N ARG A 49 9.94 22.80 -6.38
CA ARG A 49 8.95 21.87 -5.86
C ARG A 49 7.93 22.67 -5.07
N SER A 50 6.83 23.02 -5.73
CA SER A 50 5.65 23.51 -5.03
C SER A 50 5.31 22.56 -3.87
N ALA A 51 4.82 23.05 -2.74
CA ALA A 51 4.41 22.21 -1.61
C ALA A 51 3.45 21.05 -2.04
N ARG A 52 2.73 21.22 -3.15
CA ARG A 52 1.90 20.19 -3.80
C ARG A 52 2.72 19.04 -4.38
N GLN A 53 3.90 19.29 -4.92
CA GLN A 53 4.77 18.28 -5.50
C GLN A 53 5.40 17.40 -4.41
N VAL A 54 5.81 18.00 -3.28
CA VAL A 54 6.28 17.23 -2.10
C VAL A 54 5.14 16.37 -1.54
N ALA A 55 3.95 16.94 -1.35
CA ALA A 55 2.78 16.18 -0.88
C ALA A 55 2.38 15.03 -1.82
N ASN A 56 2.48 15.23 -3.14
CA ASN A 56 2.21 14.17 -4.12
C ASN A 56 3.28 13.06 -4.09
N ASP A 57 4.56 13.42 -3.93
CA ASP A 57 5.65 12.45 -3.82
C ASP A 57 5.51 11.61 -2.54
N ASP A 58 5.17 12.25 -1.41
CA ASP A 58 4.92 11.59 -0.13
C ASP A 58 3.71 10.64 -0.22
N TYR A 59 2.59 11.11 -0.78
CA TYR A 59 1.41 10.28 -1.01
C TYR A 59 1.72 9.05 -1.89
N ALA A 60 2.50 9.24 -2.96
CA ALA A 60 2.92 8.14 -3.82
C ALA A 60 3.83 7.14 -3.07
N GLY A 61 4.66 7.63 -2.14
CA GLY A 61 5.45 6.81 -1.23
C GLY A 61 4.60 5.97 -0.28
N GLU A 62 3.64 6.59 0.40
CA GLU A 62 2.70 5.90 1.30
C GLU A 62 1.85 4.85 0.57
N ALA A 63 1.34 5.19 -0.62
CA ALA A 63 0.59 4.26 -1.45
C ALA A 63 1.44 3.04 -1.85
N ARG A 64 2.72 3.23 -2.17
CA ARG A 64 3.66 2.12 -2.46
C ARG A 64 3.85 1.23 -1.23
N ALA A 65 4.13 1.83 -0.08
CA ALA A 65 4.33 1.08 1.16
C ALA A 65 3.11 0.21 1.52
N LYS A 66 1.89 0.74 1.32
CA LYS A 66 0.66 -0.01 1.54
C LYS A 66 0.45 -1.16 0.55
N VAL A 67 0.79 -0.97 -0.72
CA VAL A 67 0.77 -2.05 -1.71
C VAL A 67 1.78 -3.15 -1.33
N ASP A 68 2.98 -2.77 -0.92
CA ASP A 68 4.02 -3.73 -0.52
C ASP A 68 3.61 -4.52 0.73
N GLU A 69 2.95 -3.88 1.70
CA GLU A 69 2.35 -4.53 2.87
C GLU A 69 1.32 -5.61 2.46
N ALA A 70 0.41 -5.26 1.54
CA ALA A 70 -0.61 -6.17 1.03
C ALA A 70 0.01 -7.33 0.22
N LEU A 71 1.01 -7.06 -0.62
CA LEU A 71 1.72 -8.11 -1.36
C LEU A 71 2.51 -9.04 -0.44
N ALA A 72 3.08 -8.53 0.65
CA ALA A 72 3.71 -9.35 1.68
C ALA A 72 2.70 -10.30 2.35
N ARG A 73 1.46 -9.85 2.63
CA ARG A 73 0.36 -10.71 3.09
C ARG A 73 0.02 -11.79 2.09
N VAL A 74 -0.16 -11.45 0.81
CA VAL A 74 -0.42 -12.43 -0.26
C VAL A 74 0.66 -13.51 -0.28
N LYS A 75 1.94 -13.12 -0.12
CA LYS A 75 3.05 -14.08 -0.05
C LYS A 75 2.95 -15.01 1.16
N ARG A 76 2.56 -14.51 2.34
CA ARG A 76 2.34 -15.34 3.54
C ARG A 76 1.17 -16.30 3.37
N ILE A 77 0.04 -15.81 2.86
CA ILE A 77 -1.15 -16.61 2.54
C ILE A 77 -0.78 -17.75 1.60
N ARG A 78 -0.03 -17.48 0.52
CA ARG A 78 0.48 -18.52 -0.39
C ARG A 78 1.40 -19.53 0.28
N ALA A 79 2.25 -19.09 1.18
CA ALA A 79 3.13 -19.99 1.93
C ALA A 79 2.30 -20.94 2.82
N GLN A 80 1.28 -20.42 3.51
CA GLN A 80 0.36 -21.19 4.33
C GLN A 80 -0.57 -22.10 3.49
N ALA A 81 -1.00 -21.65 2.31
CA ALA A 81 -1.87 -22.40 1.40
C ALA A 81 -1.26 -23.74 0.95
N LYS A 82 0.07 -23.88 0.99
CA LYS A 82 0.76 -25.15 0.71
C LYS A 82 0.38 -26.26 1.70
N SER A 83 -0.03 -25.89 2.92
CA SER A 83 -0.45 -26.84 3.96
C SER A 83 -1.95 -27.18 3.90
N VAL A 84 -2.72 -26.53 3.03
CA VAL A 84 -4.14 -26.83 2.82
C VAL A 84 -4.28 -28.15 2.10
N ALA A 85 -5.03 -29.10 2.66
CA ALA A 85 -5.19 -30.44 2.11
C ALA A 85 -6.09 -30.45 0.86
N SER A 86 -7.13 -29.62 0.84
CA SER A 86 -8.06 -29.51 -0.29
C SER A 86 -7.42 -28.82 -1.50
N PRO A 87 -7.23 -29.52 -2.64
CA PRO A 87 -6.59 -28.92 -3.82
C PRO A 87 -7.37 -27.74 -4.40
N ALA A 88 -8.70 -27.81 -4.35
CA ALA A 88 -9.58 -26.77 -4.86
C ALA A 88 -9.52 -25.50 -3.99
N ALA A 89 -9.50 -25.65 -2.67
CA ALA A 89 -9.31 -24.55 -1.72
C ALA A 89 -7.94 -23.88 -1.91
N ARG A 90 -6.88 -24.67 -2.10
CA ARG A 90 -5.53 -24.17 -2.42
C ARG A 90 -5.52 -23.37 -3.72
N ALA A 91 -6.15 -23.89 -4.78
CA ALA A 91 -6.24 -23.20 -6.07
C ALA A 91 -6.97 -21.85 -5.94
N ALA A 92 -8.04 -21.78 -5.16
CA ALA A 92 -8.77 -20.53 -4.91
C ALA A 92 -7.88 -19.47 -4.24
N LEU A 93 -7.10 -19.85 -3.22
CA LEU A 93 -6.15 -18.94 -2.56
C LEU A 93 -5.06 -18.45 -3.51
N ASP A 94 -4.52 -19.33 -4.36
CA ASP A 94 -3.50 -18.96 -5.35
C ASP A 94 -4.05 -17.99 -6.41
N GLN A 95 -5.26 -18.27 -6.91
CA GLN A 95 -5.99 -17.40 -7.84
C GLN A 95 -6.27 -16.04 -7.23
N ALA A 96 -6.80 -15.98 -6.01
CA ALA A 96 -7.04 -14.73 -5.30
C ALA A 96 -5.75 -13.90 -5.17
N GLY A 97 -4.63 -14.52 -4.79
CA GLY A 97 -3.34 -13.83 -4.73
C GLY A 97 -2.85 -13.29 -6.09
N ASN A 98 -3.13 -14.00 -7.18
CA ASN A 98 -2.81 -13.54 -8.54
C ASN A 98 -3.68 -12.35 -8.92
N HIS A 99 -4.99 -12.43 -8.66
CA HIS A 99 -5.93 -11.35 -8.95
C HIS A 99 -5.64 -10.08 -8.13
N VAL A 100 -5.25 -10.20 -6.86
CA VAL A 100 -4.83 -9.04 -6.04
C VAL A 100 -3.60 -8.35 -6.62
N THR A 101 -2.59 -9.14 -7.03
CA THR A 101 -1.37 -8.58 -7.64
C THR A 101 -1.69 -7.83 -8.94
N GLU A 102 -2.53 -8.45 -9.77
CA GLU A 102 -3.00 -7.86 -11.02
C GLU A 102 -3.86 -6.60 -10.80
N LEU A 103 -4.71 -6.61 -9.77
CA LEU A 103 -5.55 -5.48 -9.39
C LEU A 103 -4.72 -4.27 -9.01
N PHE A 104 -3.67 -4.44 -8.20
CA PHE A 104 -2.77 -3.33 -7.85
C PHE A 104 -2.04 -2.77 -9.08
N ALA A 105 -1.59 -3.62 -10.01
CA ALA A 105 -0.96 -3.17 -11.24
C ALA A 105 -1.94 -2.33 -12.08
N ARG A 106 -3.19 -2.76 -12.21
CA ARG A 106 -4.24 -2.08 -12.99
C ARG A 106 -4.71 -0.79 -12.34
N VAL A 107 -4.92 -0.76 -11.02
CA VAL A 107 -5.30 0.45 -10.28
C VAL A 107 -4.16 1.48 -10.34
N ARG A 108 -2.90 1.07 -10.19
CA ARG A 108 -1.75 1.96 -10.37
C ARG A 108 -1.72 2.60 -11.77
N ALA A 109 -2.07 1.84 -12.81
CA ALA A 109 -2.06 2.33 -14.18
C ALA A 109 -3.25 3.25 -14.52
N LYS A 110 -4.46 2.93 -14.01
CA LYS A 110 -5.70 3.63 -14.38
C LYS A 110 -6.14 4.71 -13.39
N ALA A 111 -5.88 4.52 -12.11
CA ALA A 111 -6.35 5.38 -11.02
C ALA A 111 -5.32 5.47 -9.89
N PRO A 112 -4.13 6.08 -10.14
CA PRO A 112 -3.05 6.15 -9.16
C PRO A 112 -3.46 6.85 -7.85
N ASN A 113 -4.39 7.81 -7.92
CA ASN A 113 -4.93 8.53 -6.75
C ASN A 113 -5.85 7.68 -5.87
N SER A 114 -6.28 6.51 -6.33
CA SER A 114 -7.07 5.56 -5.53
C SER A 114 -6.22 4.41 -4.99
N LEU A 115 -4.93 4.35 -5.36
CA LEU A 115 -4.07 3.22 -5.03
C LEU A 115 -3.92 3.04 -3.51
N TYR A 116 -3.79 4.14 -2.76
CA TYR A 116 -3.68 4.09 -1.31
C TYR A 116 -4.94 3.51 -0.66
N SER A 117 -6.13 4.04 -0.99
CA SER A 117 -7.39 3.59 -0.39
C SER A 117 -7.68 2.13 -0.77
N THR A 118 -7.48 1.78 -2.05
CA THR A 118 -7.55 0.40 -2.53
C THR A 118 -6.62 -0.53 -1.74
N ALA A 119 -5.35 -0.15 -1.56
CA ALA A 119 -4.40 -0.96 -0.82
C ALA A 119 -4.77 -1.08 0.67
N SER A 120 -5.23 -0.01 1.30
CA SER A 120 -5.67 -0.02 2.69
C SER A 120 -6.87 -0.95 2.90
N GLN A 121 -7.90 -0.84 2.07
CA GLN A 121 -9.10 -1.67 2.16
C GLN A 121 -8.78 -3.14 1.86
N LEU A 122 -8.07 -3.43 0.75
CA LEU A 122 -7.64 -4.80 0.42
C LEU A 122 -6.76 -5.43 1.50
N ASN A 123 -5.91 -4.66 2.17
CA ASN A 123 -5.10 -5.15 3.28
C ASN A 123 -5.98 -5.64 4.45
N GLY A 124 -7.13 -4.98 4.69
CA GLY A 124 -8.15 -5.44 5.63
C GLY A 124 -8.72 -6.80 5.25
N HIS A 125 -9.20 -6.96 4.01
CA HIS A 125 -9.73 -8.24 3.52
C HIS A 125 -8.66 -9.36 3.53
N LEU A 126 -7.42 -9.04 3.16
CA LEU A 126 -6.31 -9.98 3.21
C LEU A 126 -5.97 -10.40 4.64
N SER A 127 -6.06 -9.47 5.60
CA SER A 127 -5.85 -9.79 7.01
C SER A 127 -6.93 -10.73 7.54
N SER A 128 -8.19 -10.53 7.15
CA SER A 128 -9.28 -11.42 7.56
C SER A 128 -9.18 -12.78 6.86
N LEU A 129 -8.80 -12.82 5.58
CA LEU A 129 -8.49 -14.08 4.86
C LEU A 129 -7.35 -14.87 5.51
N GLU A 130 -6.27 -14.18 5.93
CA GLU A 130 -5.14 -14.79 6.67
C GLU A 130 -5.63 -15.41 7.99
N GLY A 131 -6.55 -14.74 8.69
CA GLY A 131 -7.22 -15.27 9.88
C GLY A 131 -8.05 -16.52 9.61
N VAL A 132 -8.91 -16.48 8.58
CA VAL A 132 -9.72 -17.63 8.15
C VAL A 132 -8.84 -18.81 7.75
N LEU A 133 -7.75 -18.56 7.03
CA LEU A 133 -6.78 -19.59 6.64
C LEU A 133 -6.09 -20.20 7.86
N GLY A 134 -5.69 -19.38 8.83
CA GLY A 134 -5.11 -19.85 10.09
C GLY A 134 -6.06 -20.78 10.84
N GLN A 135 -7.33 -20.38 11.00
CA GLN A 135 -8.35 -21.20 11.66
C GLN A 135 -8.67 -22.47 10.87
N TYR A 136 -8.78 -22.39 9.54
CA TYR A 136 -8.97 -23.55 8.67
C TYR A 136 -7.85 -24.59 8.86
N LEU A 137 -6.59 -24.14 8.87
CA LEU A 137 -5.44 -25.02 9.06
C LEU A 137 -5.42 -25.63 10.47
N ASP A 138 -5.82 -24.89 11.50
CA ASP A 138 -5.90 -25.43 12.85
C ASP A 138 -6.99 -26.52 12.94
N ILE A 139 -8.19 -26.27 12.41
CA ILE A 139 -9.27 -27.28 12.33
C ILE A 139 -8.82 -28.51 11.54
N GLN A 140 -8.15 -28.32 10.40
CA GLN A 140 -7.62 -29.42 9.59
C GLN A 140 -6.62 -30.27 10.39
N SER A 141 -5.78 -29.63 11.22
CA SER A 141 -4.75 -30.33 12.00
C SER A 141 -5.28 -30.99 13.28
N LYS A 142 -6.36 -30.45 13.86
CA LYS A 142 -6.91 -30.87 15.17
C LYS A 142 -8.44 -30.96 15.12
N PRO A 143 -9.04 -31.75 14.21
CA PRO A 143 -10.49 -31.77 14.02
C PRO A 143 -11.29 -32.15 15.28
N GLN A 144 -10.70 -32.95 16.17
CA GLN A 144 -11.31 -33.40 17.43
C GLN A 144 -11.53 -32.28 18.47
N LEU A 145 -10.90 -31.12 18.30
CA LEU A 145 -11.07 -29.98 19.21
C LEU A 145 -12.26 -29.09 18.83
N TYR A 146 -12.93 -29.38 17.71
CA TYR A 146 -13.97 -28.53 17.14
C TYR A 146 -15.30 -29.29 17.06
N ARG A 147 -16.39 -28.56 17.29
CA ARG A 147 -17.74 -29.06 17.01
C ARG A 147 -17.99 -28.96 15.51
N ASP A 148 -18.38 -30.07 14.90
CA ASP A 148 -18.67 -30.18 13.46
C ASP A 148 -17.54 -29.68 12.54
N PRO A 149 -16.31 -30.23 12.65
CA PRO A 149 -15.12 -29.75 11.92
C PRO A 149 -15.30 -29.77 10.39
N GLN A 150 -16.13 -30.68 9.88
CA GLN A 150 -16.45 -30.76 8.44
C GLN A 150 -17.21 -29.53 7.95
N VAL A 151 -18.14 -29.00 8.75
CA VAL A 151 -18.92 -27.79 8.41
C VAL A 151 -18.01 -26.57 8.44
N LEU A 152 -17.20 -26.44 9.48
CA LEU A 152 -16.24 -25.33 9.60
C LEU A 152 -15.21 -25.34 8.47
N THR A 153 -14.67 -26.51 8.13
CA THR A 153 -13.73 -26.67 7.01
C THR A 153 -14.39 -26.22 5.70
N ARG A 154 -15.59 -26.72 5.36
CA ARG A 154 -16.32 -26.31 4.15
C ARG A 154 -16.63 -24.81 4.14
N SER A 155 -16.97 -24.23 5.28
CA SER A 155 -17.22 -22.79 5.37
C SER A 155 -15.95 -21.97 5.09
N GLY A 156 -14.79 -22.43 5.56
CA GLY A 156 -13.50 -21.80 5.24
C GLY A 156 -13.17 -21.88 3.76
N GLU A 157 -13.41 -23.03 3.12
CA GLU A 157 -13.24 -23.16 1.67
C GLU A 157 -14.16 -22.19 0.92
N GLN A 158 -15.42 -22.07 1.35
CA GLN A 158 -16.36 -21.12 0.77
C GLN A 158 -15.90 -19.67 0.90
N ALA A 159 -15.30 -19.29 2.02
CA ALA A 159 -14.71 -17.97 2.20
C ALA A 159 -13.57 -17.71 1.21
N PHE A 160 -12.71 -18.71 0.96
CA PHE A 160 -11.64 -18.62 -0.03
C PHE A 160 -12.20 -18.42 -1.46
N TYR A 161 -13.23 -19.19 -1.83
CA TYR A 161 -13.88 -19.04 -3.15
C TYR A 161 -14.52 -17.67 -3.34
N ARG A 162 -15.27 -17.18 -2.35
CA ARG A 162 -15.89 -15.85 -2.40
C ARG A 162 -14.84 -14.76 -2.54
N PHE A 163 -13.72 -14.88 -1.84
CA PHE A 163 -12.62 -13.91 -1.96
C PHE A 163 -11.95 -13.96 -3.35
N ALA A 164 -11.76 -15.16 -3.92
CA ALA A 164 -11.23 -15.31 -5.27
C ALA A 164 -12.17 -14.69 -6.32
N GLU A 165 -13.48 -14.91 -6.18
CA GLU A 165 -14.50 -14.31 -7.05
C GLU A 165 -14.53 -12.78 -6.92
N PHE A 166 -14.53 -12.27 -5.69
CA PHE A 166 -14.47 -10.84 -5.41
C PHE A 166 -13.25 -10.15 -6.06
N THR A 167 -12.07 -10.75 -5.94
CA THR A 167 -10.84 -10.19 -6.51
C THR A 167 -10.82 -10.25 -8.04
N LEU A 168 -11.36 -11.32 -8.64
CA LEU A 168 -11.54 -11.42 -10.08
C LEU A 168 -12.51 -10.35 -10.61
N GLU A 169 -13.64 -10.16 -9.93
CA GLU A 169 -14.64 -9.17 -10.33
C GLU A 169 -14.11 -7.75 -10.18
N SER A 170 -13.35 -7.48 -9.11
CA SER A 170 -12.64 -6.22 -8.94
C SER A 170 -11.69 -5.91 -10.12
N VAL A 171 -10.94 -6.92 -10.60
CA VAL A 171 -10.09 -6.77 -11.78
C VAL A 171 -10.91 -6.45 -13.03
N ARG A 172 -12.08 -7.08 -13.22
CA ARG A 172 -12.98 -6.83 -14.36
C ARG A 172 -13.53 -5.41 -14.35
N LEU A 173 -14.00 -4.92 -13.19
CA LEU A 173 -14.52 -3.56 -13.04
C LEU A 173 -13.46 -2.51 -13.38
N VAL A 174 -12.25 -2.65 -12.81
CA VAL A 174 -11.12 -1.75 -13.13
C VAL A 174 -10.77 -1.83 -14.62
N ASN A 175 -10.88 -3.00 -15.26
CA ASN A 175 -10.66 -3.15 -16.70
C ASN A 175 -11.67 -2.46 -17.57
N GLN A 176 -12.94 -2.50 -17.18
CA GLN A 176 -14.02 -1.80 -17.85
C GLN A 176 -13.96 -0.28 -17.62
N GLY A 177 -13.13 0.18 -16.68
CA GLY A 177 -13.02 1.59 -16.30
C GLY A 177 -14.08 2.01 -15.29
N ASP A 178 -14.85 1.06 -14.76
CA ASP A 178 -15.87 1.31 -13.75
C ASP A 178 -15.26 1.36 -12.34
N MET A 179 -14.49 2.43 -12.12
CA MET A 179 -13.80 2.66 -10.84
C MET A 179 -14.79 2.98 -9.70
N ALA A 180 -15.96 3.53 -10.02
CA ALA A 180 -16.99 3.85 -9.04
C ALA A 180 -17.64 2.58 -8.48
N GLN A 181 -18.06 1.66 -9.35
CA GLN A 181 -18.61 0.37 -8.91
C GLN A 181 -17.56 -0.46 -8.17
N TYR A 182 -16.31 -0.44 -8.63
CA TYR A 182 -15.22 -1.09 -7.93
C TYR A 182 -15.05 -0.57 -6.48
N GLN A 183 -15.01 0.74 -6.28
CA GLN A 183 -14.89 1.34 -4.95
C GLN A 183 -16.11 1.01 -4.08
N ALA A 184 -17.32 1.11 -4.61
CA ALA A 184 -18.53 0.74 -3.89
C ALA A 184 -18.51 -0.74 -3.44
N ASN A 185 -18.07 -1.65 -4.31
CA ASN A 185 -17.95 -3.07 -3.97
C ASN A 185 -16.89 -3.30 -2.89
N LEU A 186 -15.75 -2.62 -2.98
CA LEU A 186 -14.67 -2.77 -1.99
C LEU A 186 -15.08 -2.28 -0.60
N GLU A 187 -15.99 -1.30 -0.51
CA GLU A 187 -16.53 -0.82 0.77
C GLU A 187 -17.67 -1.67 1.34
N THR A 188 -18.45 -2.34 0.47
CA THR A 188 -19.69 -3.02 0.87
C THR A 188 -19.55 -4.54 1.02
N VAL A 189 -18.62 -5.16 0.30
CA VAL A 189 -18.39 -6.61 0.41
C VAL A 189 -17.76 -6.91 1.75
N ALA A 190 -18.43 -7.74 2.56
CA ALA A 190 -17.90 -8.13 3.87
C ALA A 190 -16.55 -8.85 3.73
N PRO A 191 -15.58 -8.60 4.63
CA PRO A 191 -14.36 -9.39 4.70
C PRO A 191 -14.65 -10.90 4.85
N PRO A 192 -13.74 -11.77 4.39
CA PRO A 192 -13.85 -13.21 4.64
C PRO A 192 -13.95 -13.53 6.15
N GLU A 193 -15.03 -14.18 6.56
CA GLU A 193 -15.26 -14.57 7.94
C GLU A 193 -15.67 -16.04 8.02
N LEU A 194 -15.29 -16.71 9.10
CA LEU A 194 -15.83 -18.01 9.48
C LEU A 194 -17.02 -17.79 10.41
N PRO A 195 -18.11 -18.55 10.25
CA PRO A 195 -19.26 -18.44 11.14
C PRO A 195 -18.84 -18.79 12.57
N GLU A 196 -19.18 -17.91 13.52
CA GLU A 196 -19.05 -18.21 14.96
C GLU A 196 -20.09 -19.27 15.32
N LEU A 197 -19.66 -20.53 15.44
CA LEU A 197 -20.46 -21.54 16.13
C LEU A 197 -20.29 -21.29 17.63
N SER A 198 -21.10 -20.37 18.17
CA SER A 198 -21.11 -20.02 19.58
C SER A 198 -21.13 -21.29 20.43
N GLY A 199 -20.13 -21.39 21.33
CA GLY A 199 -20.12 -22.40 22.38
C GLY A 199 -21.41 -22.32 23.17
N GLY A 200 -22.03 -23.47 23.40
CA GLY A 200 -23.05 -23.57 24.43
C GLY A 200 -22.45 -23.08 25.74
N GLN A 201 -23.10 -22.11 26.36
CA GLN A 201 -22.93 -21.88 27.79
C GLN A 201 -23.17 -23.21 28.54
N PRO A 202 -22.43 -23.45 29.63
CA PRO A 202 -22.51 -24.68 30.41
C PRO A 202 -23.92 -24.98 30.92
#